data_AF-G5IDM8-F1
#
_entry.id   AF-G5IDM8-F1
#
_cell.length_a   1.000
_cell.length_b   1.000
_cell.length_c   1.000
_cell.angle_alpha   90.00
_cell.angle_beta   90.00
_cell.angle_gamma   90.00
#
_symmetry.space_group_name_H-M   'P 1'
#
loop_
_entity.id
_entity.type
_entity.pdbx_description
1 polymer ?
#
loop_
_entity_poly.entity_id
_entity_poly.type
_entity_poly.pdbx_seq_one_letter_code
_entity_poly.pdbx_strand_id
1 'polypeptide(L)'
;MAVWEEFQGIYYVKGLIVRANAEQYEEVRKMCDALEALFADELKKREERGREQGVLLNLVYQVRRKKSKGMAVEEIAEILEADEQLVRKMYQVLESHPDNSDTEIVEILKVSV
;
A
#
# COMPACT_ATOMS: atom_id res chain seq x y z
N MET A 1 -23.34 25.34 -38.00
CA MET A 1 -23.82 24.02 -38.44
C MET A 1 -22.67 23.08 -38.80
N ALA A 2 -21.65 23.53 -39.56
CA ALA A 2 -20.53 22.69 -40.02
C ALA A 2 -19.71 21.94 -38.93
N VAL A 3 -19.42 22.59 -37.78
CA VAL A 3 -18.60 21.97 -36.71
C VAL A 3 -19.24 20.69 -36.15
N TRP A 4 -20.57 20.64 -36.03
CA TRP A 4 -21.27 19.46 -35.51
C TRP A 4 -21.22 18.29 -36.49
N GLU A 5 -21.25 18.54 -37.80
CA GLU A 5 -21.15 17.51 -38.83
C GLU A 5 -19.73 16.91 -38.92
N GLU A 6 -18.69 17.72 -38.71
CA GLU A 6 -17.31 17.26 -38.61
C GLU A 6 -17.10 16.34 -37.39
N PHE A 7 -17.66 16.71 -36.23
CA PHE A 7 -17.66 15.84 -35.05
C PHE A 7 -18.43 14.53 -35.32
N GLN A 8 -19.60 14.60 -35.97
CA GLN A 8 -20.37 13.39 -36.36
C GLN A 8 -19.55 12.45 -37.27
N GLY A 9 -18.81 13.01 -38.24
CA GLY A 9 -17.91 12.24 -39.10
C GLY A 9 -16.83 11.50 -38.33
N ILE A 10 -16.18 12.15 -37.35
CA ILE A 10 -15.16 11.53 -36.49
C ILE A 10 -15.76 10.40 -35.64
N TYR A 11 -16.93 10.61 -35.03
CA TYR A 11 -17.61 9.57 -34.25
C TYR A 11 -18.04 8.37 -35.10
N TYR A 12 -18.49 8.61 -36.33
CA TYR A 12 -18.86 7.55 -37.26
C TYR A 12 -17.65 6.69 -37.65
N VAL A 13 -16.54 7.31 -38.04
CA VAL A 13 -15.29 6.61 -38.40
C VAL A 13 -14.73 5.83 -37.21
N LYS A 14 -14.72 6.43 -36.01
CA LYS A 14 -14.33 5.73 -34.77
C LYS A 14 -15.18 4.47 -34.56
N GLY A 15 -16.50 4.56 -34.77
CA GLY A 15 -17.41 3.41 -34.67
C GLY A 15 -17.11 2.31 -35.70
N LEU A 16 -16.74 2.69 -36.93
CA LEU A 16 -16.33 1.73 -37.97
C LEU A 16 -15.03 1.01 -37.59
N ILE A 17 -14.03 1.73 -37.10
CA ILE A 17 -12.74 1.17 -36.68
C ILE A 17 -12.94 0.20 -35.51
N VAL A 18 -13.72 0.59 -34.50
CA VAL A 18 -14.02 -0.27 -33.34
C VAL A 18 -14.73 -1.55 -33.76
N ARG A 19 -15.68 -1.47 -34.70
CA ARG A 19 -16.36 -2.66 -35.23
C ARG A 19 -15.44 -3.55 -36.06
N ALA A 20 -14.60 -2.96 -36.92
CA ALA A 20 -13.65 -3.69 -37.74
C ALA A 20 -12.61 -4.44 -36.88
N ASN A 21 -12.23 -3.86 -35.74
CA ASN A 21 -11.25 -4.44 -34.83
C ASN A 21 -11.90 -5.13 -33.61
N ALA A 22 -13.20 -5.42 -33.64
CA ALA A 22 -13.94 -5.89 -32.46
C ALA A 22 -13.37 -7.19 -31.87
N GLU A 23 -13.02 -8.15 -32.73
CA GLU A 23 -12.41 -9.42 -32.31
C GLU A 23 -11.05 -9.21 -31.66
N GLN A 24 -10.19 -8.37 -32.24
CA GLN A 24 -8.87 -8.04 -31.69
C GLN A 24 -8.96 -7.34 -30.34
N TYR A 25 -9.91 -6.41 -30.18
CA TYR A 25 -10.19 -5.78 -28.90
C TYR A 25 -10.65 -6.79 -27.85
N GLU A 26 -11.48 -7.75 -28.26
CA GLU A 26 -11.98 -8.77 -27.34
C GLU A 26 -10.90 -9.77 -26.92
N GLU A 27 -10.00 -10.15 -27.82
CA GLU A 27 -8.84 -10.98 -27.49
C GLU A 27 -7.90 -10.27 -26.51
N VAL A 28 -7.59 -8.99 -26.76
CA VAL A 28 -6.77 -8.19 -25.85
C VAL A 28 -7.45 -8.02 -24.51
N ARG A 29 -8.76 -7.79 -24.47
CA ARG A 29 -9.53 -7.69 -23.23
C ARG A 29 -9.45 -8.98 -22.42
N LYS A 30 -9.70 -10.14 -23.04
CA LYS A 30 -9.58 -11.45 -22.38
C LYS A 30 -8.18 -11.72 -21.85
N MET A 31 -7.15 -11.31 -22.59
CA MET A 31 -5.76 -11.44 -22.16
C MET A 31 -5.47 -10.55 -20.94
N CYS A 32 -5.96 -9.30 -20.95
CA CYS A 32 -5.85 -8.39 -19.81
C CYS A 32 -6.58 -8.94 -18.58
N ASP A 33 -7.82 -9.41 -18.76
CA ASP A 33 -8.63 -10.00 -17.67
C ASP A 33 -7.93 -11.24 -17.08
N ALA A 34 -7.35 -12.09 -17.94
CA ALA A 34 -6.57 -13.25 -17.50
C ALA A 34 -5.29 -12.84 -16.76
N LEU A 35 -4.61 -11.78 -17.21
CA LEU A 35 -3.41 -11.26 -16.54
C LEU A 35 -3.74 -10.69 -15.16
N GLU A 36 -4.84 -9.95 -15.04
CA GLU A 36 -5.33 -9.45 -13.75
C GLU A 36 -5.68 -10.60 -12.81
N ALA A 37 -6.39 -11.61 -13.30
CA ALA A 37 -6.71 -12.81 -12.52
C ALA A 37 -5.46 -13.58 -12.07
N LEU A 38 -4.42 -13.68 -12.92
CA LEU A 38 -3.16 -14.34 -12.58
C LEU A 38 -2.41 -13.64 -11.43
N PHE A 39 -2.52 -12.32 -11.32
CA PHE A 39 -1.83 -11.54 -10.29
C PHE A 39 -2.71 -11.09 -9.12
N ALA A 40 -4.01 -11.35 -9.15
CA ALA A 40 -4.97 -10.87 -8.15
C ALA A 40 -4.53 -11.20 -6.71
N ASP A 41 -4.09 -12.43 -6.47
CA ASP A 41 -3.61 -12.87 -5.16
C ASP A 41 -2.31 -12.18 -4.75
N GLU A 42 -1.38 -11.97 -5.68
CA GLU A 42 -0.11 -11.31 -5.39
C GLU A 42 -0.33 -9.82 -5.11
N LEU A 43 -1.22 -9.17 -5.87
CA LEU A 43 -1.59 -7.77 -5.64
C LEU A 43 -2.23 -7.61 -4.26
N LYS A 44 -3.17 -8.49 -3.90
CA LYS A 44 -3.79 -8.50 -2.58
C LYS A 44 -2.75 -8.68 -1.46
N LYS A 45 -1.84 -9.64 -1.59
CA LYS A 45 -0.75 -9.83 -0.61
C LYS A 45 0.18 -8.62 -0.52
N ARG A 46 0.47 -7.95 -1.63
CA ARG A 46 1.27 -6.71 -1.64
C ARG A 46 0.56 -5.59 -0.90
N GLU A 47 -0.73 -5.41 -1.11
CA GLU A 47 -1.54 -4.42 -0.39
C GLU A 47 -1.62 -4.72 1.12
N GLU A 48 -1.85 -5.98 1.50
CA GLU A 48 -1.88 -6.42 2.90
C GLU A 48 -0.54 -6.15 3.59
N ARG A 49 0.58 -6.54 2.97
CA ARG A 49 1.92 -6.22 3.49
C ARG A 49 2.15 -4.71 3.61
N GLY A 50 1.69 -3.92 2.64
CA GLY A 50 1.79 -2.47 2.69
C GLY A 50 1.02 -1.87 3.86
N ARG A 51 -0.19 -2.38 4.14
CA ARG A 51 -0.99 -1.97 5.30
C ARG A 51 -0.31 -2.35 6.61
N GLU A 52 0.14 -3.59 6.75
CA GLU A 52 0.85 -4.07 7.95
C GLU A 52 2.13 -3.26 8.22
N GLN A 53 2.90 -2.96 7.17
CA GLN A 53 4.08 -2.10 7.28
C GLN A 53 3.72 -0.68 7.73
N GLY A 54 2.65 -0.10 7.19
CA GLY A 54 2.17 1.23 7.59
C GLY A 54 1.72 1.27 9.05
N VAL A 55 1.01 0.25 9.51
CA VAL A 55 0.57 0.12 10.91
C VAL A 55 1.78 0.03 11.84
N LEU A 56 2.74 -0.84 11.52
CA LEU A 56 3.94 -1.03 12.34
C LEU A 56 4.81 0.24 12.38
N LEU A 57 4.99 0.91 11.24
CA LEU A 57 5.73 2.16 11.14
C LEU A 57 5.10 3.27 12.00
N ASN A 58 3.78 3.41 11.94
CA ASN A 58 3.06 4.38 12.77
C ASN A 58 3.19 4.05 14.26
N LEU A 59 3.15 2.76 14.63
CA LEU A 59 3.33 2.34 16.01
C LEU A 59 4.74 2.70 16.53
N VAL A 60 5.80 2.41 15.76
CA VAL A 60 7.18 2.81 16.09
C VAL A 60 7.30 4.32 16.29
N TYR A 61 6.77 5.11 15.35
CA TYR A 61 6.74 6.57 15.44
C TYR A 61 6.10 7.06 16.74
N GLN A 62 4.94 6.49 17.09
CA GLN A 62 4.23 6.86 18.31
C GLN A 62 4.99 6.45 19.58
N VAL A 63 5.56 5.25 19.62
CA VAL A 63 6.36 4.76 20.75
C VAL A 63 7.58 5.66 20.95
N ARG A 64 8.31 5.99 19.88
CA ARG A 64 9.47 6.91 19.93
C ARG A 64 9.09 8.27 20.51
N ARG A 65 7.99 8.87 20.02
CA ARG A 65 7.52 10.19 20.47
C ARG A 65 7.01 10.19 21.91
N LYS A 66 6.49 9.06 22.41
CA LYS A 66 6.05 8.90 23.80
C LYS A 66 7.24 8.61 24.73
N LYS A 67 8.17 7.76 24.29
CA LYS A 67 9.46 7.52 24.96
C LYS A 67 10.24 8.82 25.15
N SER A 68 10.28 9.69 24.14
CA SER A 68 10.96 10.99 24.26
C SER A 68 10.31 11.93 25.29
N LYS A 69 9.09 11.62 25.76
CA LYS A 69 8.41 12.32 26.85
C LYS A 69 8.59 11.63 28.20
N GLY A 70 9.35 10.54 28.26
CA GLY A 70 9.64 9.79 29.49
C GLY A 70 8.53 8.85 29.96
N MET A 71 7.58 8.49 29.08
CA MET A 71 6.51 7.54 29.42
C MET A 71 7.07 6.11 29.55
N ALA A 72 6.51 5.34 30.48
CA ALA A 72 6.86 3.93 30.68
C ALA A 72 6.25 3.03 29.59
N VAL A 73 6.80 1.82 29.42
CA VAL A 73 6.35 0.85 28.41
C VAL A 73 4.89 0.47 28.61
N GLU A 74 4.51 0.23 29.86
CA GLU A 74 3.17 -0.19 30.28
C GLU A 74 2.13 0.90 29.97
N GLU A 75 2.46 2.16 30.28
CA GLU A 75 1.63 3.33 29.99
C GLU A 75 1.47 3.55 28.47
N ILE A 76 2.54 3.37 27.70
CA ILE A 76 2.49 3.48 26.24
C ILE A 76 1.61 2.38 25.64
N ALA A 77 1.75 1.14 26.12
CA ALA A 77 0.96 -0.01 25.65
C ALA A 77 -0.54 0.21 25.91
N GLU A 78 -0.90 0.73 27.08
CA GLU A 78 -2.29 1.08 27.42
C GLU A 78 -2.83 2.20 26.50
N ILE A 79 -2.11 3.32 26.37
CA ILE A 79 -2.56 4.47 25.54
C ILE A 79 -2.71 4.09 24.07
N LEU A 80 -1.83 3.21 23.57
CA LEU A 80 -1.83 2.80 22.17
C LEU A 80 -2.70 1.57 21.90
N GLU A 81 -3.33 1.00 22.95
CA GLU A 81 -4.08 -0.26 22.88
C GLU A 81 -3.28 -1.35 22.16
N ALA A 82 -1.98 -1.41 22.45
CA ALA A 82 -1.02 -2.26 21.77
C ALA A 82 -0.47 -3.32 22.71
N ASP A 83 0.04 -4.42 22.13
CA ASP A 83 0.69 -5.47 22.90
C ASP A 83 1.93 -4.95 23.64
N GLU A 84 2.00 -5.18 24.95
CA GLU A 84 3.06 -4.66 25.80
C GLU A 84 4.43 -5.25 25.43
N GLN A 85 4.49 -6.52 24.98
CA GLN A 85 5.75 -7.15 24.57
C GLN A 85 6.29 -6.50 23.28
N LEU A 86 5.39 -6.19 22.34
CA LEU A 86 5.73 -5.47 21.13
C LEU A 86 6.26 -4.06 21.45
N VAL A 87 5.57 -3.32 22.32
CA VAL A 87 6.03 -1.99 22.76
C VAL A 87 7.38 -2.08 23.47
N ARG A 88 7.57 -3.07 24.36
CA ARG A 88 8.84 -3.32 25.05
C ARG A 88 9.98 -3.57 24.06
N LYS A 89 9.74 -4.41 23.05
CA LYS A 89 10.72 -4.70 21.99
C LYS A 89 11.07 -3.43 21.20
N MET A 90 10.07 -2.64 20.80
CA MET A 90 10.29 -1.35 20.14
C MET A 90 11.13 -0.41 21.00
N TYR A 91 10.82 -0.34 22.30
CA TYR A 91 11.53 0.50 23.25
C TYR A 91 13.04 0.14 23.30
N GLN A 92 13.36 -1.15 23.37
CA GLN A 92 14.74 -1.65 23.36
C GLN A 92 15.48 -1.38 22.04
N VAL A 93 14.81 -1.59 20.90
CA VAL A 93 15.41 -1.32 19.59
C VAL A 93 15.67 0.18 19.42
N LEU A 94 14.76 1.03 19.91
CA LEU A 94 14.91 2.48 19.91
C LEU A 94 16.01 2.99 20.87
N GLU A 95 16.34 2.25 21.93
CA GLU A 95 17.48 2.56 22.80
C GLU A 95 18.81 2.13 22.18
N SER A 96 18.84 0.96 21.55
CA SER A 96 20.05 0.45 20.91
C SER A 96 20.40 1.19 19.61
N HIS A 97 19.42 1.83 18.97
CA HIS A 97 19.58 2.53 17.68
C HIS A 97 18.95 3.93 17.71
N PRO A 98 19.54 4.90 18.45
CA PRO A 98 18.95 6.22 18.64
C PRO A 98 18.90 7.06 17.35
N ASP A 99 19.87 6.88 16.45
CA ASP A 99 20.01 7.67 15.23
C ASP A 99 19.20 7.12 14.04
N ASN A 100 18.66 5.90 14.16
CA ASN A 100 17.93 5.26 13.07
C ASN A 100 16.58 5.96 12.84
N SER A 101 16.16 6.05 11.60
CA SER A 101 14.80 6.44 11.23
C SER A 101 13.77 5.38 11.65
N ASP A 102 12.51 5.77 11.78
CA ASP A 102 11.44 4.81 12.14
C ASP A 102 11.34 3.67 11.13
N THR A 103 11.63 3.94 9.85
CA THR A 103 11.69 2.93 8.78
C THR A 103 12.79 1.91 9.03
N GLU A 104 13.99 2.33 9.41
CA GLU A 104 15.10 1.41 9.72
C GLU A 104 14.82 0.59 10.98
N ILE A 105 14.16 1.17 11.99
CA ILE A 105 13.71 0.45 13.19
C ILE A 105 12.69 -0.65 12.81
N VAL A 106 11.75 -0.36 11.91
CA VAL A 106 10.79 -1.35 11.40
C VAL A 106 11.50 -2.52 10.74
N GLU A 107 12.53 -2.28 9.93
CA GLU A 107 13.29 -3.37 9.30
C GLU A 107 14.02 -4.24 10.33
N ILE A 108 14.60 -3.65 11.38
CA ILE A 108 15.23 -4.42 12.48
C ILE A 108 14.21 -5.28 13.22
N LEU A 109 13.01 -4.74 13.45
CA LEU A 109 11.94 -5.46 14.14
C LEU A 109 11.45 -6.68 13.36
N LYS A 110 11.40 -6.59 12.03
CA LYS A 110 11.02 -7.71 11.14
C LYS A 110 12.03 -8.86 11.16
N VAL A 111 13.33 -8.58 11.29
CA VAL A 111 14.40 -9.59 11.34
C VAL A 111 14.39 -10.37 12.67
N SER A 112 13.78 -9.80 13.71
CA SER A 112 13.76 -10.37 15.06
C SER A 112 12.48 -11.19 15.36
N VAL A 113 11.69 -11.55 14.34
CA VAL A 113 10.44 -12.36 14.45
C VAL A 113 10.63 -13.68 13.74
#